data_AF-A0A956VA55-F1
#
_entry.id   AF-A0A956VA55-F1
#
_cell.length_a   1.000
_cell.length_b   1.000
_cell.length_c   1.000
_cell.angle_alpha   90.00
_cell.angle_beta   90.00
_cell.angle_gamma   90.00
#
_symmetry.space_group_name_H-M   'P 1'
#
loop_
_entity.id
_entity.type
_entity.pdbx_description
1 polymer ?
#
loop_
_entity_poly.entity_id
_entity_poly.type
_entity_poly.pdbx_seq_one_letter_code
_entity_poly.pdbx_strand_id
1 'polypeptide(L)'
;MPNKHFMGLVNSILSSAQAALGEEYSPMTRHLAKDGILARRTAEKSLELLTMLHEKTVGNLDEAEREALLSAQQSLTKALAQQGQTQDERLN
;
A
#
# COMPACT_ATOMS: atom_id res chain seq x y z
N MET A 1 -14.99 4.26 19.96
CA MET A 1 -13.62 4.75 20.30
C MET A 1 -12.71 3.81 19.57
N PRO A 2 -11.87 4.32 18.66
CA PRO A 2 -11.15 3.47 17.73
C PRO A 2 -10.19 2.55 18.47
N ASN A 3 -10.16 1.28 18.07
CA ASN A 3 -9.25 0.30 18.63
C ASN A 3 -7.82 0.64 18.18
N LYS A 4 -6.99 1.02 19.16
CA LYS A 4 -5.59 1.41 18.93
C LYS A 4 -4.76 0.31 18.24
N HIS A 5 -5.06 -0.96 18.49
CA HIS A 5 -4.36 -2.07 17.85
C HIS A 5 -4.78 -2.22 16.39
N PHE A 6 -6.07 -2.05 16.09
CA PHE A 6 -6.56 -2.07 14.71
C PHE A 6 -5.97 -0.92 13.90
N MET A 7 -6.02 0.30 14.44
CA MET A 7 -5.41 1.48 13.82
C MET A 7 -3.90 1.30 13.63
N GLY A 8 -3.21 0.72 14.62
CA GLY A 8 -1.79 0.37 14.51
C GLY A 8 -1.53 -0.60 13.36
N LEU A 9 -2.32 -1.67 13.24
CA LEU A 9 -2.20 -2.66 12.17
C LEU A 9 -2.38 -2.04 10.78
N VAL A 10 -3.44 -1.25 10.59
CA VAL A 10 -3.70 -0.56 9.31
C VAL A 10 -2.52 0.34 8.94
N ASN A 11 -2.02 1.13 9.89
CA ASN A 11 -0.87 2.01 9.67
C ASN A 11 0.43 1.25 9.41
N SER A 12 0.66 0.11 10.06
CA SER A 12 1.84 -0.72 9.83
C SER A 12 1.83 -1.31 8.42
N ILE A 13 0.68 -1.85 7.96
CA ILE A 13 0.55 -2.39 6.60
C ILE A 13 0.76 -1.29 5.56
N LEU A 14 0.14 -0.12 5.77
CA LEU A 14 0.31 1.04 4.89
C LEU A 14 1.78 1.51 4.85
N SER A 15 2.42 1.68 6.01
CA SER A 15 3.82 2.10 6.11
C SER A 15 4.76 1.13 5.41
N SER A 16 4.56 -0.18 5.57
CA SER A 16 5.39 -1.19 4.90
C SER A 16 5.25 -1.13 3.37
N ALA A 17 4.03 -0.93 2.86
CA ALA A 17 3.82 -0.77 1.43
C ALA A 17 4.40 0.53 0.89
N GLN A 18 4.27 1.64 1.63
CA GLN A 18 4.87 2.92 1.27
C GLN A 18 6.40 2.86 1.29
N ALA A 19 7.01 2.18 2.26
CA ALA A 19 8.45 1.97 2.29
C ALA A 19 8.93 1.18 1.08
N ALA A 20 8.22 0.10 0.72
CA ALA A 20 8.55 -0.69 -0.47
C ALA A 20 8.48 0.15 -1.76
N LEU A 21 7.46 1.02 -1.90
CA LEU A 21 7.31 1.89 -3.07
C LEU A 21 8.24 3.12 -3.05
N GLY A 22 8.66 3.59 -1.88
CA GLY A 22 9.42 4.83 -1.68
C GLY A 22 10.94 4.70 -1.80
N GLU A 23 11.49 3.48 -1.82
CA GLU A 23 12.93 3.26 -2.05
C GLU A 23 13.39 3.49 -3.51
N GLU A 24 12.51 3.95 -4.40
CA GLU A 24 12.84 4.26 -5.80
C GLU A 24 13.76 5.49 -5.98
N TYR A 25 13.89 6.36 -4.98
CA TYR A 25 14.73 7.56 -5.04
C TYR A 25 16.12 7.40 -4.40
N SER A 26 16.58 6.17 -4.17
CA SER A 26 17.97 5.92 -3.77
C SER A 26 18.90 5.95 -5.01
N PRO A 27 19.98 6.75 -5.03
CA PRO A 27 20.86 6.92 -6.20
C PRO A 27 21.68 5.68 -6.62
N MET A 28 21.38 4.48 -6.10
CA MET A 28 22.03 3.21 -6.50
C MET A 28 21.22 2.48 -7.58
N THR A 29 20.98 3.15 -8.71
CA THR A 29 20.23 2.70 -9.89
C THR A 29 21.01 1.69 -10.75
N ARG A 30 21.33 0.51 -10.23
CA ARG A 30 21.84 -0.62 -11.05
C ARG A 30 21.10 -1.96 -10.89
N HIS A 31 20.17 -2.10 -9.94
CA HIS A 31 19.33 -3.31 -9.75
C HIS A 31 17.81 -3.09 -9.96
N LEU A 32 17.47 -1.95 -10.57
CA LEU A 32 16.14 -1.32 -10.58
C LEU A 32 14.95 -2.19 -11.06
N ALA A 33 15.16 -3.13 -11.99
CA ALA A 33 14.05 -3.90 -12.54
C ALA A 33 13.55 -5.00 -11.59
N LYS A 34 14.46 -5.71 -10.90
CA LYS A 34 14.08 -6.80 -10.00
C LYS A 34 13.53 -6.25 -8.68
N ASP A 35 14.14 -5.18 -8.20
CA ASP A 35 13.74 -4.52 -6.94
C ASP A 35 12.41 -3.80 -7.12
N GLY A 36 12.16 -3.15 -8.27
CA GLY A 36 10.86 -2.53 -8.58
C GLY A 36 9.70 -3.54 -8.67
N ILE A 37 9.93 -4.72 -9.25
CA ILE A 37 8.91 -5.79 -9.29
C ILE A 37 8.61 -6.29 -7.87
N LEU A 38 9.63 -6.46 -7.02
CA LEU A 38 9.44 -6.89 -5.63
C LEU A 38 8.74 -5.83 -4.79
N ALA A 39 9.09 -4.56 -4.96
CA ALA A 39 8.44 -3.41 -4.33
C ALA A 39 6.96 -3.35 -4.67
N ARG A 40 6.63 -3.38 -5.97
CA ARG A 40 5.25 -3.39 -6.46
C ARG A 40 4.46 -4.57 -5.91
N ARG A 41 5.01 -5.79 -5.99
CA ARG A 41 4.35 -7.00 -5.46
C ARG A 41 4.10 -6.92 -3.96
N THR A 42 5.00 -6.27 -3.22
CA THR A 42 4.83 -6.05 -1.78
C THR A 42 3.66 -5.12 -1.51
N ALA A 43 3.56 -4.02 -2.26
CA ALA A 43 2.43 -3.10 -2.16
C ALA A 43 1.09 -3.72 -2.59
N GLU A 44 1.08 -4.53 -3.65
CA GLU A 44 -0.11 -5.30 -4.09
C GLU A 44 -0.60 -6.25 -2.99
N LYS A 45 0.32 -7.03 -2.37
CA LYS A 45 -0.02 -7.89 -1.23
C LYS A 45 -0.55 -7.11 -0.03
N SER A 46 0.03 -5.96 0.27
CA SER A 46 -0.48 -5.11 1.35
C SER A 46 -1.89 -4.60 1.06
N LEU A 47 -2.20 -4.26 -0.19
CA LEU A 47 -3.56 -3.89 -0.60
C LEU A 47 -4.54 -5.07 -0.48
N GLU A 48 -4.13 -6.28 -0.86
CA GLU A 48 -4.92 -7.51 -0.64
C GLU A 48 -5.23 -7.73 0.84
N LEU A 49 -4.24 -7.55 1.72
CA LEU A 49 -4.43 -7.67 3.17
C LEU A 49 -5.42 -6.64 3.70
N LEU A 50 -5.28 -5.36 3.33
CA LEU A 50 -6.23 -4.32 3.75
C LEU A 50 -7.65 -4.60 3.25
N THR A 51 -7.77 -5.15 2.04
CA THR A 51 -9.06 -5.55 1.45
C THR A 51 -9.69 -6.71 2.20
N MET A 52 -8.92 -7.75 2.51
CA MET A 52 -9.37 -8.84 3.36
C MET A 52 -9.78 -8.36 4.75
N LEU A 53 -9.01 -7.45 5.37
CA LEU A 53 -9.36 -6.83 6.64
C LEU A 53 -10.72 -6.12 6.53
N HIS A 54 -10.94 -5.36 5.46
CA HIS A 54 -12.20 -4.67 5.21
C HIS A 54 -13.36 -5.67 5.18
N GLU A 55 -13.26 -6.69 4.33
CA GLU A 55 -14.28 -7.74 4.19
C GLU A 55 -14.58 -8.47 5.49
N LYS A 56 -13.56 -8.76 6.31
CA LYS A 56 -13.72 -9.47 7.58
C LYS A 56 -14.22 -8.60 8.72
N THR A 57 -14.13 -7.28 8.60
CA THR A 57 -14.50 -6.33 9.66
C THR A 57 -15.74 -5.50 9.32
N VAL A 58 -16.37 -5.71 8.15
CA VAL A 58 -17.63 -5.06 7.77
C VAL A 58 -18.65 -5.13 8.91
N GLY A 59 -19.25 -3.99 9.24
CA GLY A 59 -20.25 -3.85 10.31
C GLY A 59 -19.70 -3.87 11.73
N ASN A 60 -18.41 -4.14 11.94
CA ASN A 60 -17.75 -4.17 13.25
C ASN A 60 -16.82 -2.97 13.50
N LEU A 61 -16.59 -2.13 12.49
CA LEU A 61 -15.72 -0.95 12.60
C LEU A 61 -16.51 0.31 12.97
N ASP A 62 -15.93 1.13 13.85
CA ASP A 62 -16.39 2.50 14.02
C ASP A 62 -16.00 3.39 12.83
N GLU A 63 -16.50 4.62 12.79
CA GLU A 63 -16.26 5.54 11.66
C GLU A 63 -14.77 5.81 11.44
N ALA A 64 -14.01 6.04 12.51
CA ALA A 64 -12.60 6.38 12.39
C ALA A 64 -11.79 5.17 11.88
N GLU A 65 -12.12 3.97 12.33
CA GLU A 65 -11.48 2.74 11.86
C GLU A 65 -11.77 2.45 10.39
N ARG A 66 -13.03 2.63 9.97
CA ARG A 66 -13.43 2.48 8.57
C ARG A 66 -12.76 3.52 7.68
N GLU A 67 -12.74 4.78 8.09
CA GLU A 67 -12.10 5.86 7.36
C GLU A 67 -10.60 5.60 7.18
N ALA A 68 -9.91 5.18 8.25
CA ALA A 68 -8.49 4.86 8.20
C ALA A 68 -8.21 3.70 7.22
N LEU A 69 -9.03 2.64 7.25
CA LEU A 69 -8.87 1.50 6.37
C LEU A 69 -9.11 1.88 4.90
N LEU A 70 -10.19 2.62 4.62
CA LEU A 70 -10.51 3.11 3.28
C LEU A 70 -9.43 4.04 2.74
N SER A 71 -8.95 4.97 3.56
CA SER A 71 -7.87 5.91 3.21
C SER A 71 -6.57 5.17 2.87
N ALA A 72 -6.22 4.13 3.64
CA ALA A 72 -5.06 3.29 3.37
C ALA A 72 -5.19 2.54 2.03
N GLN A 73 -6.35 1.95 1.74
CA GLN A 73 -6.62 1.27 0.47
C GLN A 73 -6.54 2.22 -0.73
N GLN A 74 -7.15 3.42 -0.61
CA GLN A 74 -7.11 4.45 -1.65
C GLN A 74 -5.69 4.94 -1.92
N SER A 75 -4.91 5.16 -0.85
CA SER A 75 -3.51 5.59 -0.95
C SER A 75 -2.66 4.59 -1.71
N LEU A 76 -2.79 3.28 -1.41
CA LEU A 76 -2.05 2.24 -2.12
C LEU A 76 -2.50 2.04 -3.56
N THR A 77 -3.82 2.08 -3.80
CA THR A 77 -4.36 1.97 -5.16
C THR A 77 -3.83 3.09 -6.05
N LYS A 78 -3.79 4.33 -5.53
CA LYS A 78 -3.22 5.48 -6.23
C LYS A 78 -1.72 5.30 -6.50
N ALA A 79 -0.96 4.86 -5.51
CA ALA A 79 0.49 4.68 -5.65
C ALA A 79 0.84 3.58 -6.68
N LEU A 80 0.10 2.46 -6.67
CA LEU A 80 0.26 1.38 -7.65
C LEU A 80 -0.09 1.84 -9.07
N ALA A 81 -1.15 2.65 -9.23
CA ALA A 81 -1.51 3.22 -10.53
C ALA A 81 -0.40 4.14 -11.08
N GLN A 82 0.21 4.98 -10.22
CA GLN A 82 1.30 5.87 -10.61
C GLN A 82 2.55 5.12 -11.07
N GLN A 83 2.89 4.01 -10.40
CA GLN A 83 4.01 3.16 -10.83
C GLN A 83 3.73 2.42 -12.14
N GLY A 84 2.49 1.99 -12.39
CA GLY A 84 2.09 1.42 -13.68
C GLY A 84 2.29 2.40 -14.84
N GLN A 85 1.86 3.65 -14.67
CA GLN A 85 2.02 4.70 -15.69
C GLN A 85 3.50 5.02 -15.98
N THR A 86 4.34 5.10 -14.94
CA THR A 86 5.77 5.40 -15.08
C THR A 86 6.52 4.29 -15.81
N GLN A 87 6.08 3.03 -15.67
CA GLN A 87 6.67 1.89 -16.35
C GLN A 87 6.32 1.85 -17.85
N ASP A 88 5.08 2.21 -18.22
CA ASP A 88 4.64 2.26 -19.61
C ASP A 88 5.31 3.42 -20.39
N GLU A 89 5.50 4.59 -19.76
CA GLU A 89 6.22 5.73 -20.37
C GLU A 89 7.71 5.44 -20.62
N ARG A 90 8.34 4.53 -19.87
CA ARG A 90 9.75 4.13 -20.06
C ARG A 90 9.96 3.14 -21.19
N LEU A 91 8.88 2.53 -21.71
CA LEU A 91 8.91 1.50 -22.75
C LEU A 91 8.52 2.04 -24.14
N ASN A 92 8.05 3.30 -24.22
CA ASN A 92 7.79 4.05 -25.47
C ASN A 92 8.93 5.03 -25.77
#